data_AF-A0A975HKF2-F1
#
_entry.id   AF-A0A975HKF2-F1
#
_cell.length_a   1.000
_cell.length_b   1.000
_cell.length_c   1.000
_cell.angle_alpha   90.00
_cell.angle_beta   90.00
_cell.angle_gamma   90.00
#
_symmetry.space_group_name_H-M   'P 1'
#
loop_
_entity.id
_entity.type
_entity.pdbx_description
1 polymer ?
#
loop_
_entity_poly.entity_id
_entity_poly.type
_entity_poly.pdbx_seq_one_letter_code
_entity_poly.pdbx_strand_id
1 'polypeptide(L)'
;MVIQPKIRGFICTNAHPVGCAAHVNEQIAYVKSQGKLTNGPKNVLVIGASTGYGLASRITAAFGYGAKTLGVFFEKEGVEKKTGTAGWYNTAAFQRAAEAEGLWSKNINGDAFSDEIKAKAIETIKAEMGQIDLVVYSLASPRRTDPKTGETYSSVLKPIGKTVTTKNLNTSKRAIDEVTVEAANEDEIANTIKVMGGEDWELWIDAMHDAGVLAEGFKTAAYTYIGKELTWPIYGHATIGKAKEDLDRAAKALNEKTAALKGEAYVASLNAVVTQASSAIPIMPLYISALFKVTKEEDIYEGTIEQIHGLFTENLFGETPRFDDGGHLFQNYKELQDDIQARIQTIWDATTTETIDELTDYFGYNNEFLRLFGFGFESVDYDADVDPVVEINHMV
;
A
#
# COMPACT_ATOMS: atom_id res chain seq x y z
N MET A 1 5.76 8.37 -27.97
CA MET A 1 6.75 9.29 -27.36
C MET A 1 7.74 8.47 -26.57
N VAL A 2 9.02 8.82 -26.60
CA VAL A 2 10.03 8.25 -25.69
C VAL A 2 9.82 8.82 -24.29
N ILE A 3 9.73 7.94 -23.27
CA ILE A 3 9.44 8.31 -21.88
C ILE A 3 10.64 7.95 -21.00
N GLN A 4 11.28 8.97 -20.42
CA GLN A 4 12.45 8.83 -19.52
C GLN A 4 12.10 9.31 -18.11
N PRO A 5 12.68 8.75 -17.03
CA PRO A 5 12.32 9.11 -15.67
C PRO A 5 12.56 10.60 -15.37
N LYS A 6 11.57 11.27 -14.76
CA LYS A 6 11.66 12.68 -14.35
C LYS A 6 11.49 12.81 -12.84
N ILE A 7 12.62 12.71 -12.14
CA ILE A 7 12.68 12.59 -10.67
C ILE A 7 13.12 13.90 -10.03
N ARG A 8 12.46 14.27 -8.94
CA ARG A 8 12.84 15.37 -8.03
C ARG A 8 12.60 14.90 -6.60
N GLY A 9 13.67 14.70 -5.82
CA GLY A 9 13.54 14.09 -4.50
C GLY A 9 12.97 12.68 -4.60
N PHE A 10 11.88 12.45 -3.90
CA PHE A 10 11.09 11.21 -3.89
C PHE A 10 9.91 11.23 -4.87
N ILE A 11 9.79 12.26 -5.73
CA ILE A 11 8.69 12.38 -6.69
C ILE A 11 9.20 12.06 -8.09
N CYS A 12 8.62 11.04 -8.74
CA CYS A 12 8.71 10.86 -10.18
C CYS A 12 7.43 11.40 -10.84
N THR A 13 7.59 12.31 -11.80
CA THR A 13 6.47 13.06 -12.39
C THR A 13 5.85 12.39 -13.62
N ASN A 14 6.41 11.27 -14.05
CA ASN A 14 5.92 10.45 -15.16
C ASN A 14 6.10 8.96 -14.87
N ALA A 15 5.39 8.13 -15.63
CA ALA A 15 5.46 6.68 -15.55
C ALA A 15 5.52 6.05 -16.94
N HIS A 16 6.20 4.91 -17.05
CA HIS A 16 6.40 4.17 -18.30
C HIS A 16 5.33 3.06 -18.44
N PRO A 17 4.40 3.14 -19.42
CA PRO A 17 3.27 2.21 -19.51
C PRO A 17 3.70 0.74 -19.68
N VAL A 18 4.70 0.49 -20.53
CA VAL A 18 5.22 -0.87 -20.77
C VAL A 18 5.95 -1.42 -19.54
N GLY A 19 6.63 -0.55 -18.78
CA GLY A 19 7.36 -0.98 -17.59
C GLY A 19 6.45 -1.22 -16.39
N CYS A 20 5.40 -0.41 -16.23
CA CYS A 20 4.32 -0.70 -15.28
C CYS A 20 3.66 -2.06 -15.61
N ALA A 21 3.47 -2.38 -16.88
CA ALA A 21 2.96 -3.68 -17.28
C ALA A 21 3.93 -4.84 -16.95
N ALA A 22 5.23 -4.65 -17.21
CA ALA A 22 6.26 -5.62 -16.81
C ALA A 22 6.25 -5.85 -15.29
N HIS A 23 6.16 -4.79 -14.50
CA HIS A 23 6.09 -4.85 -13.04
C HIS A 23 4.88 -5.69 -12.55
N VAL A 24 3.68 -5.42 -13.09
CA VAL A 24 2.48 -6.19 -12.74
C VAL A 24 2.63 -7.66 -13.14
N ASN A 25 3.20 -7.94 -14.31
CA ASN A 25 3.42 -9.31 -14.78
C ASN A 25 4.41 -10.08 -13.89
N GLU A 26 5.47 -9.44 -13.39
CA GLU A 26 6.39 -10.06 -12.43
C GLU A 26 5.66 -10.47 -11.13
N GLN A 27 4.81 -9.59 -10.59
CA GLN A 27 4.01 -9.90 -9.39
C GLN A 27 2.99 -11.04 -9.63
N ILE A 28 2.32 -11.04 -10.79
CA ILE A 28 1.41 -12.14 -11.18
C ILE A 28 2.19 -13.45 -11.33
N ALA A 29 3.37 -13.42 -11.96
CA ALA A 29 4.22 -14.58 -12.13
C ALA A 29 4.67 -15.14 -10.77
N TYR A 30 5.03 -14.27 -9.82
CA TYR A 30 5.32 -14.67 -8.45
C TYR A 30 4.14 -15.43 -7.83
N VAL A 31 2.94 -14.85 -7.81
CA VAL A 31 1.76 -15.51 -7.21
C VAL A 31 1.47 -16.86 -7.86
N LYS A 32 1.55 -16.95 -9.19
CA LYS A 32 1.35 -18.23 -9.90
C LYS A 32 2.42 -19.27 -9.57
N SER A 33 3.66 -18.84 -9.34
CA SER A 33 4.76 -19.72 -8.97
C SER A 33 4.57 -20.37 -7.60
N GLN A 34 3.78 -19.75 -6.70
CA GLN A 34 3.40 -20.32 -5.40
C GLN A 34 2.32 -21.42 -5.51
N GLY A 35 1.79 -21.64 -6.71
CA GLY A 35 0.72 -22.60 -6.96
C GLY A 35 -0.67 -22.03 -6.69
N LYS A 36 -1.70 -22.84 -7.01
CA LYS A 36 -3.09 -22.43 -6.81
C LYS A 36 -3.43 -22.43 -5.32
N LEU A 37 -3.88 -21.30 -4.81
CA LEU A 37 -4.34 -21.16 -3.44
C LEU A 37 -5.79 -21.67 -3.31
N THR A 38 -6.11 -22.24 -2.15
CA THR A 38 -7.44 -22.80 -1.85
C THR A 38 -7.98 -22.23 -0.54
N ASN A 39 -9.29 -22.36 -0.30
CA ASN A 39 -9.95 -21.91 0.94
C ASN A 39 -9.81 -20.40 1.23
N GLY A 40 -9.66 -19.58 0.19
CA GLY A 40 -9.63 -18.13 0.31
C GLY A 40 -10.86 -17.44 -0.27
N PRO A 41 -10.74 -16.12 -0.50
CA PRO A 41 -11.87 -15.29 -0.89
C PRO A 41 -12.30 -15.56 -2.33
N LYS A 42 -13.58 -15.29 -2.63
CA LYS A 42 -14.16 -15.47 -3.98
C LYS A 42 -14.60 -14.15 -4.58
N ASN A 43 -15.04 -13.20 -3.77
CA ASN A 43 -15.52 -11.89 -4.18
C ASN A 43 -14.83 -10.83 -3.32
N VAL A 44 -13.89 -10.09 -3.93
CA VAL A 44 -13.01 -9.16 -3.22
C VAL A 44 -13.24 -7.73 -3.69
N LEU A 45 -13.43 -6.83 -2.73
CA LEU A 45 -13.32 -5.40 -2.93
C LEU A 45 -11.96 -4.92 -2.43
N VAL A 46 -11.20 -4.21 -3.26
CA VAL A 46 -9.94 -3.58 -2.87
C VAL A 46 -10.08 -2.07 -3.01
N ILE A 47 -9.95 -1.35 -1.89
CA ILE A 47 -10.01 0.11 -1.83
C ILE A 47 -8.57 0.63 -1.75
N GLY A 48 -8.11 1.30 -2.80
CA GLY A 48 -6.69 1.61 -3.02
C GLY A 48 -5.98 0.55 -3.85
N ALA A 49 -6.56 0.12 -4.98
CA ALA A 49 -6.16 -1.09 -5.71
C ALA A 49 -5.10 -0.90 -6.82
N SER A 50 -4.58 0.31 -7.02
CA SER A 50 -3.76 0.66 -8.20
C SER A 50 -2.25 0.53 -8.00
N THR A 51 -1.77 0.58 -6.77
CA THR A 51 -0.33 0.52 -6.46
C THR A 51 -0.06 -0.17 -5.11
N GLY A 52 1.21 -0.49 -4.85
CA GLY A 52 1.69 -0.97 -3.56
C GLY A 52 0.93 -2.20 -3.04
N TYR A 53 0.68 -2.22 -1.73
CA TYR A 53 0.00 -3.35 -1.08
C TYR A 53 -1.39 -3.61 -1.64
N GLY A 54 -2.20 -2.60 -1.94
CA GLY A 54 -3.54 -2.83 -2.49
C GLY A 54 -3.51 -3.49 -3.88
N LEU A 55 -2.59 -3.09 -4.76
CA LEU A 55 -2.38 -3.81 -6.02
C LEU A 55 -1.96 -5.26 -5.79
N ALA A 56 -1.00 -5.49 -4.88
CA ALA A 56 -0.56 -6.83 -4.52
C ALA A 56 -1.72 -7.69 -3.96
N SER A 57 -2.60 -7.13 -3.12
CA SER A 57 -3.78 -7.83 -2.60
C SER A 57 -4.74 -8.22 -3.71
N ARG A 58 -4.91 -7.34 -4.69
CA ARG A 58 -5.76 -7.63 -5.84
C ARG A 58 -5.16 -8.73 -6.72
N ILE A 59 -3.84 -8.71 -6.95
CA ILE A 59 -3.12 -9.75 -7.69
C ILE A 59 -3.22 -11.09 -6.95
N THR A 60 -2.95 -11.14 -5.66
CA THR A 60 -3.05 -12.35 -4.83
C THR A 60 -4.48 -12.91 -4.84
N ALA A 61 -5.50 -12.07 -4.68
CA ALA A 61 -6.90 -12.51 -4.73
C ALA A 61 -7.28 -13.08 -6.11
N ALA A 62 -6.96 -12.38 -7.20
CA ALA A 62 -7.33 -12.78 -8.55
C ALA A 62 -6.53 -14.00 -9.04
N PHE A 63 -5.21 -13.92 -9.03
CA PHE A 63 -4.34 -14.92 -9.65
C PHE A 63 -3.93 -16.05 -8.71
N GLY A 64 -4.06 -15.87 -7.40
CA GLY A 64 -3.84 -16.91 -6.40
C GLY A 64 -5.09 -17.75 -6.14
N TYR A 65 -6.23 -17.08 -5.91
CA TYR A 65 -7.50 -17.75 -5.53
C TYR A 65 -8.54 -17.84 -6.66
N GLY A 66 -8.35 -17.12 -7.77
CA GLY A 66 -9.37 -17.04 -8.83
C GLY A 66 -10.57 -16.16 -8.46
N ALA A 67 -10.38 -15.20 -7.54
CA ALA A 67 -11.47 -14.37 -7.05
C ALA A 67 -11.94 -13.33 -8.09
N LYS A 68 -13.24 -13.01 -8.07
CA LYS A 68 -13.77 -11.80 -8.69
C LYS A 68 -13.23 -10.58 -7.94
N THR A 69 -12.67 -9.60 -8.64
CA THR A 69 -12.09 -8.41 -7.98
C THR A 69 -12.66 -7.08 -8.48
N LEU A 70 -13.22 -6.29 -7.57
CA LEU A 70 -13.58 -4.89 -7.80
C LEU A 70 -12.51 -4.00 -7.16
N GLY A 71 -11.86 -3.15 -7.96
CA GLY A 71 -10.83 -2.22 -7.49
C GLY A 71 -11.32 -0.78 -7.51
N VAL A 72 -11.09 -0.06 -6.42
CA VAL A 72 -11.31 1.39 -6.31
C VAL A 72 -9.95 2.09 -6.18
N PHE A 73 -9.73 3.16 -6.92
CA PHE A 73 -8.50 3.95 -6.90
C PHE A 73 -8.74 5.37 -7.42
N PHE A 74 -7.74 6.24 -7.31
CA PHE A 74 -7.81 7.62 -7.82
C PHE A 74 -6.57 7.98 -8.62
N GLU A 75 -6.63 7.77 -9.93
CA GLU A 75 -5.51 7.83 -10.86
C GLU A 75 -5.79 8.75 -12.05
N LYS A 76 -4.72 9.23 -12.69
CA LYS A 76 -4.82 10.07 -13.89
C LYS A 76 -4.47 9.24 -15.11
N GLU A 77 -5.37 9.23 -16.08
CA GLU A 77 -5.11 8.63 -17.38
C GLU A 77 -4.01 9.37 -18.15
N GLY A 78 -3.38 8.66 -19.07
CA GLY A 78 -2.46 9.26 -20.02
C GLY A 78 -3.20 9.90 -21.18
N VAL A 79 -2.65 11.01 -21.68
CA VAL A 79 -3.11 11.71 -22.88
C VAL A 79 -1.94 11.81 -23.85
N GLU A 80 -2.22 12.08 -25.13
CA GLU A 80 -1.22 12.08 -26.23
C GLU A 80 0.12 12.76 -25.89
N LYS A 81 0.09 13.85 -25.10
CA LYS A 81 1.27 14.66 -24.75
C LYS A 81 1.76 14.50 -23.31
N LYS A 82 1.12 13.66 -22.49
CA LYS A 82 1.44 13.51 -21.07
C LYS A 82 1.07 12.12 -20.55
N THR A 83 2.04 11.47 -19.91
CA THR A 83 1.83 10.17 -19.29
C THR A 83 0.78 10.24 -18.17
N GLY A 84 0.05 9.15 -17.99
CA GLY A 84 -0.74 8.91 -16.79
C GLY A 84 0.12 8.67 -15.56
N THR A 85 -0.54 8.44 -14.43
CA THR A 85 0.11 7.96 -13.20
C THR A 85 0.44 6.47 -13.32
N ALA A 86 1.42 6.01 -12.54
CA ALA A 86 1.81 4.60 -12.54
C ALA A 86 0.62 3.67 -12.19
N GLY A 87 -0.22 4.07 -11.24
CA GLY A 87 -1.39 3.29 -10.85
C GLY A 87 -2.39 3.08 -11.99
N TRP A 88 -2.58 4.07 -12.88
CA TRP A 88 -3.40 3.90 -14.08
C TRP A 88 -2.88 2.78 -14.97
N TYR A 89 -1.57 2.79 -15.27
CA TYR A 89 -0.95 1.76 -16.11
C TYR A 89 -0.89 0.39 -15.44
N ASN A 90 -0.66 0.34 -14.13
CA ASN A 90 -0.71 -0.89 -13.35
C ASN A 90 -2.11 -1.52 -13.43
N THR A 91 -3.17 -0.73 -13.24
CA THR A 91 -4.54 -1.22 -13.37
C THR A 91 -4.84 -1.68 -14.80
N ALA A 92 -4.40 -0.95 -15.82
CA ALA A 92 -4.57 -1.39 -17.20
C ALA A 92 -3.88 -2.73 -17.48
N ALA A 93 -2.68 -2.93 -16.92
CA ALA A 93 -1.95 -4.21 -17.04
C ALA A 93 -2.65 -5.34 -16.29
N PHE A 94 -3.08 -5.09 -15.04
CA PHE A 94 -3.86 -6.04 -14.26
C PHE A 94 -5.13 -6.47 -15.02
N GLN A 95 -5.86 -5.50 -15.57
CA GLN A 95 -7.11 -5.73 -16.28
C GLN A 95 -6.90 -6.63 -17.50
N ARG A 96 -5.88 -6.34 -18.33
CA ARG A 96 -5.54 -7.18 -19.49
C ARG A 96 -5.16 -8.61 -19.08
N ALA A 97 -4.40 -8.75 -17.99
CA ALA A 97 -3.99 -10.07 -17.50
C ALA A 97 -5.17 -10.87 -16.95
N ALA A 98 -6.08 -10.23 -16.21
CA ALA A 98 -7.30 -10.87 -15.70
C ALA A 98 -8.23 -11.32 -16.83
N GLU A 99 -8.43 -10.48 -17.85
CA GLU A 99 -9.21 -10.81 -19.05
C GLU A 99 -8.64 -12.00 -19.81
N ALA A 100 -7.31 -12.06 -19.96
CA ALA A 100 -6.63 -13.17 -20.63
C ALA A 100 -6.87 -14.53 -19.92
N GLU A 101 -7.21 -14.52 -18.63
CA GLU A 101 -7.53 -15.71 -17.85
C GLU A 101 -9.04 -15.90 -17.61
N GLY A 102 -9.88 -15.02 -18.16
CA GLY A 102 -11.33 -15.06 -17.95
C GLY A 102 -11.73 -14.77 -16.51
N LEU A 103 -10.88 -14.08 -15.73
CA LEU A 103 -11.20 -13.65 -14.37
C LEU A 103 -12.09 -12.41 -14.42
N TRP A 104 -13.15 -12.39 -13.61
CA TRP A 104 -13.98 -11.18 -13.49
C TRP A 104 -13.21 -10.09 -12.77
N SER A 105 -13.04 -8.95 -13.42
CA SER A 105 -12.45 -7.76 -12.82
C SER A 105 -13.10 -6.49 -13.36
N LYS A 106 -13.39 -5.55 -12.44
CA LYS A 106 -13.91 -4.22 -12.76
C LYS A 106 -13.25 -3.14 -11.92
N ASN A 107 -13.34 -1.91 -12.39
CA ASN A 107 -12.55 -0.80 -11.84
C ASN A 107 -13.42 0.45 -11.64
N ILE A 108 -13.21 1.16 -10.54
CA ILE A 108 -13.81 2.45 -10.26
C ILE A 108 -12.69 3.45 -10.00
N ASN A 109 -12.61 4.50 -10.82
CA ASN A 109 -11.64 5.59 -10.65
C ASN A 109 -12.35 6.81 -10.07
N GLY A 110 -12.05 7.16 -8.83
CA GLY A 110 -12.69 8.27 -8.14
C GLY A 110 -12.28 8.39 -6.68
N ASP A 111 -12.78 9.43 -6.02
CA ASP A 111 -12.50 9.65 -4.60
C ASP A 111 -13.22 8.62 -3.72
N ALA A 112 -12.46 7.65 -3.21
CA ALA A 112 -12.97 6.60 -2.33
C ALA A 112 -13.59 7.14 -1.01
N PHE A 113 -13.26 8.36 -0.61
CA PHE A 113 -13.86 9.00 0.55
C PHE A 113 -15.31 9.45 0.30
N SER A 114 -15.70 9.65 -0.96
CA SER A 114 -17.04 10.12 -1.31
C SER A 114 -18.13 9.04 -1.16
N ASP A 115 -19.35 9.49 -0.84
CA ASP A 115 -20.54 8.62 -0.83
C ASP A 115 -20.89 8.12 -2.24
N GLU A 116 -20.59 8.90 -3.28
CA GLU A 116 -20.80 8.53 -4.68
C GLU A 116 -20.04 7.25 -5.05
N ILE A 117 -18.76 7.19 -4.73
CA ILE A 117 -17.93 6.02 -5.06
C ILE A 117 -18.32 4.80 -4.22
N LYS A 118 -18.74 4.99 -2.97
CA LYS A 118 -19.32 3.92 -2.13
C LYS A 118 -20.60 3.37 -2.76
N ALA A 119 -21.53 4.23 -3.16
CA ALA A 119 -22.78 3.83 -3.82
C ALA A 119 -22.51 3.08 -5.12
N LYS A 120 -21.60 3.60 -5.96
CA LYS A 120 -21.23 2.97 -7.23
C LYS A 120 -20.62 1.57 -7.06
N ALA A 121 -19.76 1.39 -6.05
CA ALA A 121 -19.22 0.08 -5.71
C ALA A 121 -20.33 -0.88 -5.26
N ILE A 122 -21.23 -0.43 -4.37
CA ILE A 122 -22.37 -1.22 -3.89
C ILE A 122 -23.28 -1.65 -5.04
N GLU A 123 -23.60 -0.74 -5.96
CA GLU A 123 -24.44 -1.04 -7.15
C GLU A 123 -23.79 -2.11 -8.03
N THR A 124 -22.49 -1.96 -8.31
CA THR A 124 -21.72 -2.95 -9.09
C THR A 124 -21.71 -4.31 -8.41
N ILE A 125 -21.49 -4.34 -7.08
CA ILE A 125 -21.48 -5.57 -6.29
C ILE A 125 -22.83 -6.26 -6.36
N LYS A 126 -23.94 -5.53 -6.13
CA LYS A 126 -25.30 -6.08 -6.22
C LYS A 126 -25.60 -6.67 -7.59
N ALA A 127 -25.17 -5.99 -8.65
CA ALA A 127 -25.47 -6.40 -10.01
C ALA A 127 -24.69 -7.65 -10.45
N GLU A 128 -23.44 -7.82 -10.02
CA GLU A 128 -22.51 -8.76 -10.68
C GLU A 128 -21.75 -9.71 -9.75
N MET A 129 -21.63 -9.37 -8.47
CA MET A 129 -20.87 -10.14 -7.49
C MET A 129 -21.77 -10.80 -6.43
N GLY A 130 -22.95 -10.21 -6.16
CA GLY A 130 -23.85 -10.61 -5.08
C GLY A 130 -23.39 -10.02 -3.75
N GLN A 131 -22.48 -10.72 -3.07
CA GLN A 131 -21.92 -10.31 -1.78
C GLN A 131 -20.39 -10.39 -1.81
N ILE A 132 -19.74 -9.57 -0.98
CA ILE A 132 -18.28 -9.53 -0.78
C ILE A 132 -17.89 -10.38 0.43
N ASP A 133 -16.87 -11.21 0.26
CA ASP A 133 -16.28 -12.03 1.33
C ASP A 133 -14.93 -11.49 1.83
N LEU A 134 -14.28 -10.59 1.09
CA LEU A 134 -13.11 -9.84 1.56
C LEU A 134 -13.14 -8.38 1.13
N VAL A 135 -12.98 -7.47 2.10
CA VAL A 135 -12.69 -6.05 1.85
C VAL A 135 -11.25 -5.74 2.25
N VAL A 136 -10.43 -5.25 1.32
CA VAL A 136 -9.09 -4.74 1.61
C VAL A 136 -9.14 -3.22 1.60
N TYR A 137 -8.79 -2.59 2.73
CA TYR A 137 -8.70 -1.15 2.88
C TYR A 137 -7.22 -0.72 2.89
N SER A 138 -6.74 -0.32 1.71
CA SER A 138 -5.33 0.01 1.44
C SER A 138 -5.18 1.44 0.88
N LEU A 139 -5.93 2.40 1.45
CA LEU A 139 -5.81 3.81 1.08
C LEU A 139 -4.61 4.48 1.74
N ALA A 140 -3.82 5.18 0.93
CA ALA A 140 -2.81 6.13 1.38
C ALA A 140 -3.05 7.46 0.65
N SER A 141 -3.60 8.44 1.36
CA SER A 141 -3.91 9.76 0.80
C SER A 141 -3.40 10.85 1.74
N PRO A 142 -2.83 11.95 1.22
CA PRO A 142 -2.43 13.08 2.05
C PRO A 142 -3.62 13.94 2.51
N ARG A 143 -4.82 13.70 1.98
CA ARG A 143 -6.02 14.50 2.23
C ARG A 143 -7.30 13.68 2.13
N ARG A 144 -8.32 14.13 2.83
CA ARG A 144 -9.68 13.57 2.79
C ARG A 144 -10.67 14.72 2.80
N THR A 145 -11.66 14.67 1.92
CA THR A 145 -12.84 15.53 2.02
C THR A 145 -13.94 14.74 2.73
N ASP A 146 -14.46 15.27 3.82
CA ASP A 146 -15.55 14.65 4.57
C ASP A 146 -16.80 14.61 3.68
N PRO A 147 -17.38 13.42 3.44
CA PRO A 147 -18.52 13.29 2.54
C PRO A 147 -19.78 13.99 3.06
N LYS A 148 -19.89 14.25 4.36
CA LYS A 148 -21.07 14.86 4.99
C LYS A 148 -20.94 16.37 5.11
N THR A 149 -19.78 16.86 5.56
CA THR A 149 -19.58 18.29 5.82
C THR A 149 -18.98 19.05 4.63
N GLY A 150 -18.31 18.34 3.71
CA GLY A 150 -17.53 18.94 2.63
C GLY A 150 -16.20 19.56 3.08
N GLU A 151 -15.86 19.47 4.38
CA GLU A 151 -14.59 19.96 4.91
C GLU A 151 -13.43 19.09 4.42
N THR A 152 -12.30 19.71 4.07
CA THR A 152 -11.11 18.98 3.61
C THR A 152 -10.02 19.00 4.67
N TYR A 153 -9.66 17.82 5.14
CA TYR A 153 -8.58 17.59 6.08
C TYR A 153 -7.30 17.20 5.33
N SER A 154 -6.15 17.59 5.88
CA SER A 154 -4.83 17.22 5.37
C SER A 154 -4.02 16.55 6.48
N SER A 155 -3.41 15.41 6.17
CA SER A 155 -2.53 14.70 7.09
C SER A 155 -1.13 15.31 7.07
N VAL A 156 -0.45 15.27 8.20
CA VAL A 156 0.98 15.60 8.29
C VAL A 156 1.76 14.42 8.89
N LEU A 157 3.07 14.40 8.63
CA LEU A 157 4.00 13.43 9.21
C LEU A 157 4.93 14.16 10.17
N LYS A 158 4.44 14.37 11.39
CA LYS A 158 5.13 15.14 12.43
C LYS A 158 5.13 14.42 13.78
N PRO A 159 6.23 14.50 14.56
CA PRO A 159 6.27 14.01 15.94
C PRO A 159 5.24 14.73 16.82
N ILE A 160 4.86 14.11 17.93
CA ILE A 160 3.98 14.75 18.93
C ILE A 160 4.80 15.18 20.14
N GLY A 161 4.52 16.38 20.66
CA GLY A 161 5.10 16.91 21.89
C GLY A 161 6.45 17.62 21.73
N LYS A 162 7.42 17.06 21.01
CA LYS A 162 8.74 17.70 20.81
C LYS A 162 9.24 17.59 19.38
N THR A 163 9.91 18.64 18.92
CA THR A 163 10.67 18.65 17.66
C THR A 163 11.75 17.56 17.71
N VAL A 164 11.90 16.85 16.59
CA VAL A 164 12.89 15.77 16.42
C VAL A 164 13.89 16.20 15.35
N THR A 165 15.18 16.11 15.66
CA THR A 165 16.26 16.16 14.66
C THR A 165 16.87 14.76 14.58
N THR A 166 16.99 14.23 13.37
CA THR A 166 17.50 12.87 13.16
C THR A 166 18.28 12.75 11.85
N LYS A 167 19.09 11.70 11.77
CA LYS A 167 19.87 11.34 10.59
C LYS A 167 18.96 10.99 9.43
N ASN A 168 19.33 11.40 8.23
CA ASN A 168 18.53 11.24 7.02
C ASN A 168 19.41 10.93 5.81
N LEU A 169 18.83 10.26 4.80
CA LEU A 169 19.44 10.09 3.49
C LEU A 169 18.74 10.99 2.48
N ASN A 170 19.46 11.99 1.99
CA ASN A 170 19.01 12.84 0.90
C ASN A 170 19.20 12.13 -0.44
N THR A 171 18.15 11.52 -0.98
CA THR A 171 18.20 10.71 -2.20
C THR A 171 18.59 11.52 -3.45
N SER A 172 18.35 12.83 -3.47
CA SER A 172 18.76 13.69 -4.59
C SER A 172 20.25 14.04 -4.58
N LYS A 173 20.81 14.26 -3.38
CA LYS A 173 22.24 14.59 -3.22
C LYS A 173 23.10 13.35 -3.00
N ARG A 174 22.49 12.21 -2.69
CA ARG A 174 23.13 10.99 -2.19
C ARG A 174 24.07 11.30 -1.03
N ALA A 175 23.55 12.00 -0.03
CA ALA A 175 24.30 12.44 1.13
C ALA A 175 23.54 12.11 2.41
N ILE A 176 24.29 11.73 3.44
CA ILE A 176 23.78 11.68 4.80
C ILE A 176 23.75 13.10 5.35
N ASP A 177 22.55 13.56 5.71
CA ASP A 177 22.31 14.83 6.35
C ASP A 177 21.43 14.67 7.59
N GLU A 178 21.07 15.77 8.23
CA GLU A 178 20.09 15.80 9.32
C GLU A 178 18.80 16.44 8.82
N VAL A 179 17.68 15.92 9.29
CA VAL A 179 16.35 16.50 9.09
C VAL A 179 15.74 16.86 10.43
N THR A 180 15.22 18.07 10.55
CA THR A 180 14.46 18.53 11.70
C THR A 180 12.98 18.56 11.34
N VAL A 181 12.17 17.84 12.11
CA VAL A 181 10.71 17.79 11.97
C VAL A 181 10.09 18.40 13.22
N GLU A 182 9.38 19.50 13.03
CA GLU A 182 8.68 20.19 14.12
C GLU A 182 7.54 19.35 14.68
N ALA A 183 7.28 19.50 15.97
CA ALA A 183 6.13 18.88 16.61
C ALA A 183 4.81 19.33 15.97
N ALA A 184 3.86 18.41 15.86
CA ALA A 184 2.51 18.70 15.43
C ALA A 184 1.75 19.50 16.49
N ASN A 185 0.87 20.39 16.04
CA ASN A 185 -0.17 20.96 16.90
C ASN A 185 -1.41 20.04 16.96
N GLU A 186 -2.38 20.37 17.82
CA GLU A 186 -3.59 19.56 18.03
C GLU A 186 -4.45 19.42 16.75
N ASP A 187 -4.58 20.49 15.96
CA ASP A 187 -5.34 20.45 14.70
C ASP A 187 -4.69 19.53 13.67
N GLU A 188 -3.35 19.55 13.59
CA GLU A 188 -2.57 18.67 12.72
C GLU A 188 -2.72 17.19 13.13
N ILE A 189 -2.76 16.89 14.42
CA ILE A 189 -3.02 15.54 14.95
C ILE A 189 -4.44 15.11 14.57
N ALA A 190 -5.45 15.93 14.90
CA ALA A 190 -6.85 15.64 14.61
C ALA A 190 -7.12 15.43 13.10
N ASN A 191 -6.57 16.30 12.26
CA ASN A 191 -6.69 16.19 10.80
C ASN A 191 -6.01 14.93 10.27
N THR A 192 -4.86 14.54 10.82
CA THR A 192 -4.18 13.31 10.42
C THR A 192 -5.01 12.08 10.78
N ILE A 193 -5.64 12.05 11.96
CA ILE A 193 -6.59 11.00 12.35
C ILE A 193 -7.78 10.97 11.39
N LYS A 194 -8.37 12.12 11.06
CA LYS A 194 -9.48 12.19 10.10
C LYS A 194 -9.13 11.61 8.73
N VAL A 195 -7.90 11.80 8.25
CA VAL A 195 -7.47 11.33 6.92
C VAL A 195 -7.03 9.86 6.92
N MET A 196 -6.18 9.46 7.88
CA MET A 196 -5.47 8.18 7.88
C MET A 196 -5.97 7.18 8.94
N GLY A 197 -6.96 7.58 9.74
CA GLY A 197 -7.62 6.73 10.73
C GLY A 197 -8.66 5.80 10.11
N GLY A 198 -9.48 5.20 10.97
CA GLY A 198 -10.44 4.16 10.58
C GLY A 198 -11.83 4.67 10.23
N GLU A 199 -12.09 5.97 10.33
CA GLU A 199 -13.44 6.50 10.12
C GLU A 199 -13.99 6.22 8.70
N ASP A 200 -13.21 6.40 7.64
CA ASP A 200 -13.70 6.09 6.29
C ASP A 200 -13.82 4.57 6.04
N TRP A 201 -12.97 3.77 6.68
CA TRP A 201 -13.11 2.32 6.65
C TRP A 201 -14.43 1.88 7.29
N GLU A 202 -14.81 2.48 8.43
CA GLU A 202 -16.14 2.29 9.03
C GLU A 202 -17.25 2.72 8.08
N LEU A 203 -17.15 3.89 7.43
CA LEU A 203 -18.16 4.34 6.48
C LEU A 203 -18.34 3.38 5.28
N TRP A 204 -17.25 2.78 4.79
CA TRP A 204 -17.32 1.77 3.74
C TRP A 204 -18.06 0.52 4.20
N ILE A 205 -17.66 -0.07 5.32
CA ILE A 205 -18.27 -1.29 5.82
C ILE A 205 -19.73 -1.04 6.24
N ASP A 206 -20.03 0.13 6.82
CA ASP A 206 -21.38 0.54 7.17
C ASP A 206 -22.30 0.61 5.95
N ALA A 207 -21.87 1.33 4.91
CA ALA A 207 -22.65 1.44 3.69
C ALA A 207 -22.89 0.07 3.03
N MET A 208 -21.88 -0.80 3.04
CA MET A 208 -21.98 -2.15 2.48
C MET A 208 -22.88 -3.07 3.32
N HIS A 209 -22.78 -2.98 4.65
CA HIS A 209 -23.61 -3.71 5.60
C HIS A 209 -25.08 -3.33 5.42
N ASP A 210 -25.38 -2.02 5.42
CA ASP A 210 -26.75 -1.50 5.27
C ASP A 210 -27.34 -1.84 3.88
N ALA A 211 -26.48 -1.95 2.87
CA ALA A 211 -26.87 -2.38 1.54
C ALA A 211 -27.06 -3.90 1.41
N GLY A 212 -26.70 -4.70 2.42
CA GLY A 212 -26.82 -6.16 2.43
C GLY A 212 -25.80 -6.88 1.55
N VAL A 213 -24.68 -6.24 1.20
CA VAL A 213 -23.69 -6.79 0.25
C VAL A 213 -22.47 -7.43 0.91
N LEU A 214 -22.46 -7.57 2.24
CA LEU A 214 -21.43 -8.32 2.97
C LEU A 214 -21.89 -9.77 3.19
N ALA A 215 -21.02 -10.73 2.88
CA ALA A 215 -21.30 -12.14 3.07
C ALA A 215 -21.21 -12.55 4.55
N GLU A 216 -21.88 -13.65 4.93
CA GLU A 216 -21.61 -14.33 6.20
C GLU A 216 -20.13 -14.76 6.25
N GLY A 217 -19.45 -14.45 7.35
CA GLY A 217 -18.03 -14.75 7.57
C GLY A 217 -17.09 -13.86 6.76
N PHE A 218 -17.55 -12.73 6.22
CA PHE A 218 -16.67 -11.84 5.47
C PHE A 218 -15.53 -11.33 6.34
N LYS A 219 -14.36 -11.14 5.73
CA LYS A 219 -13.20 -10.54 6.38
C LYS A 219 -12.98 -9.12 5.85
N THR A 220 -12.42 -8.25 6.67
CA THR A 220 -11.92 -6.96 6.22
C THR A 220 -10.57 -6.65 6.87
N ALA A 221 -9.62 -6.13 6.09
CA ALA A 221 -8.29 -5.82 6.57
C ALA A 221 -7.87 -4.40 6.17
N ALA A 222 -7.45 -3.60 7.16
CA ALA A 222 -6.79 -2.32 6.94
C ALA A 222 -5.28 -2.44 7.19
N TYR A 223 -4.47 -1.78 6.36
CA TYR A 223 -3.01 -1.90 6.44
C TYR A 223 -2.38 -0.82 7.33
N THR A 224 -1.46 -1.26 8.18
CA THR A 224 -0.67 -0.41 9.07
C THR A 224 0.82 -0.71 8.96
N TYR A 225 1.60 0.23 9.47
CA TYR A 225 3.02 0.06 9.75
C TYR A 225 3.25 0.53 11.17
N ILE A 226 3.93 -0.28 11.98
CA ILE A 226 4.23 0.06 13.38
C ILE A 226 5.72 0.43 13.49
N GLY A 227 6.59 -0.38 12.88
CA GLY A 227 8.04 -0.24 12.96
C GLY A 227 8.58 -0.43 14.37
N LYS A 228 9.87 -0.16 14.56
CA LYS A 228 10.56 -0.19 15.87
C LYS A 228 11.21 1.15 16.20
N GLU A 229 12.04 1.16 17.24
CA GLU A 229 12.67 2.33 17.88
C GLU A 229 13.18 3.41 16.91
N LEU A 230 13.90 3.03 15.84
CA LEU A 230 14.42 3.98 14.84
C LEU A 230 13.33 4.81 14.15
N THR A 231 12.14 4.22 13.98
CA THR A 231 11.04 4.83 13.24
C THR A 231 9.98 5.47 14.13
N TRP A 232 9.92 5.09 15.42
CA TRP A 232 8.91 5.59 16.36
C TRP A 232 8.83 7.12 16.49
N PRO A 233 9.94 7.89 16.45
CA PRO A 233 9.86 9.35 16.57
C PRO A 233 9.05 10.02 15.45
N ILE A 234 9.01 9.43 14.25
CA ILE A 234 8.34 10.01 13.06
C ILE A 234 7.11 9.21 12.64
N TYR A 235 6.97 7.96 13.13
CA TYR A 235 5.86 7.08 12.83
C TYR A 235 5.07 6.66 14.09
N GLY A 236 5.64 5.75 14.89
CA GLY A 236 4.93 5.05 15.98
C GLY A 236 4.24 5.94 17.01
N HIS A 237 4.90 6.98 17.52
CA HIS A 237 4.33 7.93 18.48
C HIS A 237 4.05 9.31 17.88
N ALA A 238 4.06 9.39 16.55
CA ALA A 238 3.82 10.60 15.80
C ALA A 238 2.32 10.74 15.44
N THR A 239 1.99 11.82 14.75
CA THR A 239 0.65 12.07 14.16
C THR A 239 0.08 10.85 13.43
N ILE A 240 0.88 10.18 12.61
CA ILE A 240 0.43 8.97 11.89
C ILE A 240 0.17 7.80 12.85
N GLY A 241 0.95 7.65 13.92
CA GLY A 241 0.70 6.66 14.97
C GLY A 241 -0.66 6.84 15.64
N LYS A 242 -1.10 8.09 15.89
CA LYS A 242 -2.45 8.37 16.38
C LYS A 242 -3.55 7.98 15.41
N ALA A 243 -3.31 8.15 14.11
CA ALA A 243 -4.24 7.64 13.10
C ALA A 243 -4.29 6.09 13.11
N LYS A 244 -3.16 5.42 13.40
CA LYS A 244 -3.13 3.96 13.53
C LYS A 244 -3.87 3.45 14.77
N GLU A 245 -3.72 4.11 15.92
CA GLU A 245 -4.55 3.82 17.11
C GLU A 245 -6.06 3.94 16.80
N ASP A 246 -6.47 4.88 15.93
CA ASP A 246 -7.86 5.00 15.49
C ASP A 246 -8.31 3.87 14.55
N LEU A 247 -7.39 3.27 13.77
CA LEU A 247 -7.70 2.04 13.01
C LEU A 247 -8.00 0.87 13.96
N ASP A 248 -7.31 0.77 15.09
CA ASP A 248 -7.55 -0.30 16.07
C ASP A 248 -8.93 -0.14 16.72
N ARG A 249 -9.30 1.11 17.05
CA ARG A 249 -10.65 1.45 17.49
C ARG A 249 -11.70 1.05 16.44
N ALA A 250 -11.47 1.41 15.17
CA ALA A 250 -12.39 1.08 14.08
C ALA A 250 -12.52 -0.43 13.87
N ALA A 251 -11.42 -1.20 13.87
CA ALA A 251 -11.47 -2.65 13.74
C ALA A 251 -12.32 -3.30 14.84
N LYS A 252 -12.19 -2.84 16.09
CA LYS A 252 -13.03 -3.29 17.19
C LYS A 252 -14.51 -2.96 16.95
N ALA A 253 -14.83 -1.73 16.57
CA ALA A 253 -16.20 -1.31 16.30
C ALA A 253 -16.84 -2.11 15.14
N LEU A 254 -16.06 -2.40 14.10
CA LEU A 254 -16.49 -3.20 12.96
C LEU A 254 -16.78 -4.65 13.34
N ASN A 255 -15.92 -5.27 14.17
CA ASN A 255 -16.16 -6.61 14.71
C ASN A 255 -17.47 -6.67 15.51
N GLU A 256 -17.71 -5.69 16.39
CA GLU A 256 -18.94 -5.61 17.19
C GLU A 256 -20.17 -5.43 16.30
N LYS A 257 -20.10 -4.52 15.33
CA LYS A 257 -21.22 -4.17 14.45
C LYS A 257 -21.60 -5.32 13.51
N THR A 258 -20.62 -6.08 13.05
CA THR A 258 -20.83 -7.16 12.07
C THR A 258 -20.83 -8.56 12.68
N ALA A 259 -20.91 -8.65 14.01
CA ALA A 259 -20.94 -9.91 14.75
C ALA A 259 -22.07 -10.86 14.30
N ALA A 260 -23.23 -10.32 13.91
CA ALA A 260 -24.35 -11.11 13.40
C ALA A 260 -24.06 -11.82 12.08
N LEU A 261 -23.13 -11.28 11.26
CA LEU A 261 -22.62 -11.90 10.05
C LEU A 261 -21.38 -12.76 10.33
N LYS A 262 -20.93 -12.87 11.60
CA LYS A 262 -19.60 -13.40 11.95
C LYS A 262 -18.47 -12.70 11.18
N GLY A 263 -18.62 -11.40 10.93
CA GLY A 263 -17.60 -10.61 10.25
C GLY A 263 -16.32 -10.51 11.08
N GLU A 264 -15.17 -10.48 10.43
CA GLU A 264 -13.87 -10.34 11.07
C GLU A 264 -13.12 -9.13 10.49
N ALA A 265 -12.86 -8.12 11.32
CA ALA A 265 -12.11 -6.93 10.98
C ALA A 265 -10.72 -6.96 11.63
N TYR A 266 -9.70 -6.78 10.80
CA TYR A 266 -8.29 -6.83 11.18
C TYR A 266 -7.56 -5.56 10.80
N VAL A 267 -6.64 -5.15 11.66
CA VAL A 267 -5.52 -4.30 11.26
C VAL A 267 -4.33 -5.22 11.00
N ALA A 268 -3.64 -5.07 9.88
CA ALA A 268 -2.48 -5.89 9.51
C ALA A 268 -1.21 -5.05 9.46
N SER A 269 -0.21 -5.43 10.26
CA SER A 269 1.09 -4.78 10.36
C SER A 269 2.05 -5.35 9.31
N LEU A 270 2.48 -4.48 8.41
CA LEU A 270 3.23 -4.79 7.20
C LEU A 270 4.65 -4.21 7.26
N ASN A 271 5.59 -4.74 6.47
CA ASN A 271 6.99 -4.27 6.43
C ASN A 271 7.06 -2.84 5.90
N ALA A 272 8.16 -2.16 6.22
CA ALA A 272 8.64 -1.03 5.46
C ALA A 272 9.06 -1.49 4.06
N VAL A 273 8.37 -0.99 3.03
CA VAL A 273 8.70 -1.24 1.61
C VAL A 273 8.77 0.08 0.85
N VAL A 274 9.44 0.08 -0.30
CA VAL A 274 9.52 1.26 -1.16
C VAL A 274 8.17 1.48 -1.85
N THR A 275 7.51 2.58 -1.51
CA THR A 275 6.28 3.05 -2.14
C THR A 275 6.37 4.55 -2.36
N GLN A 276 5.46 5.11 -3.17
CA GLN A 276 5.37 6.56 -3.32
C GLN A 276 5.13 7.24 -1.96
N ALA A 277 4.32 6.64 -1.08
CA ALA A 277 4.05 7.15 0.25
C ALA A 277 5.28 7.08 1.17
N SER A 278 5.92 5.89 1.29
CA SER A 278 7.05 5.69 2.19
C SER A 278 8.28 6.49 1.79
N SER A 279 8.52 6.70 0.48
CA SER A 279 9.64 7.52 -0.01
C SER A 279 9.53 9.01 0.37
N ALA A 280 8.33 9.50 0.66
CA ALA A 280 8.08 10.87 1.11
C ALA A 280 8.29 11.07 2.61
N ILE A 281 8.36 9.99 3.39
CA ILE A 281 8.55 10.04 4.84
C ILE A 281 10.06 10.26 5.10
N PRO A 282 10.44 11.28 5.89
CA PRO A 282 11.83 11.43 6.34
C PRO A 282 12.33 10.13 6.97
N ILE A 283 13.65 9.91 7.05
CA ILE A 283 14.31 8.70 7.58
C ILE A 283 14.11 7.39 6.80
N MET A 284 12.95 7.18 6.17
CA MET A 284 12.60 5.90 5.54
C MET A 284 13.55 5.47 4.42
N PRO A 285 14.10 6.35 3.56
CA PRO A 285 15.06 5.92 2.55
C PRO A 285 16.32 5.26 3.14
N LEU A 286 16.86 5.81 4.22
CA LEU A 286 18.03 5.23 4.89
C LEU A 286 17.66 3.94 5.61
N TYR A 287 16.55 3.96 6.36
CA TYR A 287 16.07 2.78 7.09
C TYR A 287 15.81 1.60 6.16
N ILE A 288 15.08 1.82 5.06
CA ILE A 288 14.75 0.78 4.08
C ILE A 288 16.03 0.29 3.38
N SER A 289 16.98 1.17 3.05
CA SER A 289 18.25 0.75 2.45
C SER A 289 19.06 -0.16 3.38
N ALA A 290 19.05 0.11 4.70
CA ALA A 290 19.67 -0.75 5.70
C ALA A 290 18.89 -2.07 5.90
N LEU A 291 17.56 -2.00 5.95
CA LEU A 291 16.67 -3.16 6.03
C LEU A 291 16.90 -4.11 4.85
N PHE A 292 17.01 -3.58 3.63
CA PHE A 292 17.25 -4.37 2.43
C PHE A 292 18.59 -5.08 2.49
N LYS A 293 19.64 -4.38 2.93
CA LYS A 293 20.98 -4.97 3.11
C LYS A 293 20.92 -6.18 4.04
N VAL A 294 20.33 -6.01 5.21
CA VAL A 294 20.24 -7.07 6.25
C VAL A 294 19.36 -8.22 5.80
N THR A 295 18.15 -7.94 5.30
CA THR A 295 17.18 -8.98 4.93
C THR A 295 17.57 -9.76 3.68
N LYS A 296 18.27 -9.14 2.72
CA LYS A 296 18.80 -9.86 1.53
C LYS A 296 20.01 -10.73 1.86
N GLU A 297 20.85 -10.32 2.82
CA GLU A 297 21.95 -11.17 3.31
C GLU A 297 21.45 -12.46 3.99
N GLU A 298 20.26 -12.39 4.61
CA GLU A 298 19.60 -13.53 5.26
C GLU A 298 18.61 -14.28 4.35
N ASP A 299 18.43 -13.85 3.09
CA ASP A 299 17.47 -14.43 2.15
C ASP A 299 16.01 -14.41 2.65
N ILE A 300 15.63 -13.35 3.39
CA ILE A 300 14.28 -13.15 3.95
C ILE A 300 13.60 -11.86 3.47
N TYR A 301 14.19 -11.18 2.49
CA TYR A 301 13.62 -9.97 1.90
C TYR A 301 12.25 -10.24 1.26
N GLU A 302 11.31 -9.33 1.46
CA GLU A 302 9.96 -9.39 0.90
C GLU A 302 9.55 -8.02 0.35
N GLY A 303 9.13 -7.99 -0.91
CA GLY A 303 8.45 -6.85 -1.49
C GLY A 303 6.95 -6.87 -1.17
N THR A 304 6.18 -6.03 -1.86
CA THR A 304 4.73 -5.93 -1.63
C THR A 304 3.98 -7.22 -1.95
N ILE A 305 4.42 -7.97 -2.97
CA ILE A 305 3.67 -9.15 -3.43
C ILE A 305 3.95 -10.37 -2.54
N GLU A 306 5.20 -10.56 -2.11
CA GLU A 306 5.61 -11.62 -1.20
C GLU A 306 4.88 -11.47 0.14
N GLN A 307 4.89 -10.26 0.67
CA GLN A 307 4.29 -10.00 1.97
C GLN A 307 2.76 -10.15 1.95
N ILE A 308 2.08 -9.67 0.91
CA ILE A 308 0.63 -9.80 0.83
C ILE A 308 0.21 -11.23 0.51
N HIS A 309 1.00 -11.95 -0.30
CA HIS A 309 0.82 -13.40 -0.43
C HIS A 309 0.89 -14.07 0.94
N GLY A 310 1.96 -13.82 1.72
CA GLY A 310 2.10 -14.33 3.10
C GLY A 310 0.94 -13.94 4.01
N LEU A 311 0.49 -12.68 3.97
CA LEU A 311 -0.66 -12.21 4.74
C LEU A 311 -1.93 -13.01 4.43
N PHE A 312 -2.18 -13.33 3.16
CA PHE A 312 -3.35 -14.11 2.78
C PHE A 312 -3.23 -15.56 3.23
N THR A 313 -2.09 -16.19 2.97
CA THR A 313 -1.91 -17.63 3.18
C THR A 313 -1.62 -18.02 4.62
N GLU A 314 -0.96 -17.17 5.38
CA GLU A 314 -0.50 -17.47 6.75
C GLU A 314 -1.44 -16.87 7.80
N ASN A 315 -2.12 -15.77 7.47
CA ASN A 315 -2.90 -14.98 8.42
C ASN A 315 -4.40 -14.94 8.07
N LEU A 316 -4.81 -14.17 7.05
CA LEU A 316 -6.24 -13.94 6.77
C LEU A 316 -7.03 -15.23 6.51
N PHE A 317 -6.42 -16.17 5.77
CA PHE A 317 -6.99 -17.47 5.40
C PHE A 317 -6.09 -18.64 5.84
N GLY A 318 -5.12 -18.38 6.71
CA GLY A 318 -4.30 -19.40 7.33
C GLY A 318 -5.00 -20.04 8.53
N GLU A 319 -4.59 -21.25 8.91
CA GLU A 319 -5.16 -21.97 10.06
C GLU A 319 -4.71 -21.39 11.40
N THR A 320 -3.53 -20.78 11.44
CA THR A 320 -2.88 -20.26 12.66
C THR A 320 -2.42 -18.81 12.45
N PRO A 321 -3.34 -17.83 12.41
CA PRO A 321 -2.97 -16.43 12.29
C PRO A 321 -2.07 -16.01 13.45
N ARG A 322 -1.07 -15.19 13.13
CA ARG A 322 -0.15 -14.57 14.08
C ARG A 322 -0.62 -13.17 14.42
N PHE A 323 -0.64 -12.88 15.71
CA PHE A 323 -0.96 -11.57 16.23
C PHE A 323 0.23 -10.99 16.99
N ASP A 324 0.43 -9.69 16.89
CA ASP A 324 1.35 -8.97 17.78
C ASP A 324 0.67 -8.66 19.12
N ASP A 325 1.41 -8.03 20.04
CA ASP A 325 0.91 -7.68 21.38
C ASP A 325 -0.27 -6.68 21.34
N GLY A 326 -0.43 -5.94 20.24
CA GLY A 326 -1.55 -5.03 19.99
C GLY A 326 -2.78 -5.72 19.42
N GLY A 327 -2.69 -7.00 19.05
CA GLY A 327 -3.76 -7.76 18.42
C GLY A 327 -3.88 -7.54 16.91
N HIS A 328 -2.85 -6.99 16.26
CA HIS A 328 -2.81 -6.84 14.80
C HIS A 328 -2.32 -8.13 14.14
N LEU A 329 -2.78 -8.41 12.92
CA LEU A 329 -2.18 -9.47 12.11
C LEU A 329 -0.70 -9.14 11.85
N PHE A 330 0.19 -10.00 12.34
CA PHE A 330 1.61 -9.72 12.40
C PHE A 330 2.34 -10.32 11.19
N GLN A 331 2.38 -9.57 10.09
CA GLN A 331 3.06 -10.00 8.86
C GLN A 331 4.49 -9.45 8.75
N ASN A 332 4.82 -8.39 9.49
CA ASN A 332 6.17 -7.83 9.51
C ASN A 332 7.13 -8.44 10.54
N TYR A 333 6.84 -9.66 10.98
CA TYR A 333 7.62 -10.36 11.99
C TYR A 333 9.08 -10.60 11.59
N LYS A 334 9.38 -10.71 10.29
CA LYS A 334 10.76 -10.85 9.77
C LYS A 334 11.55 -9.55 9.95
N GLU A 335 10.93 -8.41 9.68
CA GLU A 335 11.55 -7.10 9.89
C GLU A 335 11.83 -6.86 11.38
N LEU A 336 10.88 -7.18 12.26
CA LEU A 336 10.94 -6.79 13.68
C LEU A 336 11.77 -7.71 14.59
N GLN A 337 12.42 -8.76 14.05
CA GLN A 337 13.29 -9.64 14.82
C GLN A 337 14.41 -8.84 15.50
N ASP A 338 14.75 -9.20 16.75
CA ASP A 338 15.69 -8.42 17.56
C ASP A 338 17.09 -8.34 16.94
N ASP A 339 17.59 -9.43 16.36
CA ASP A 339 18.89 -9.48 15.70
C ASP A 339 18.91 -8.67 14.39
N ILE A 340 17.82 -8.73 13.60
CA ILE A 340 17.64 -7.92 12.39
C ILE A 340 17.66 -6.43 12.74
N GLN A 341 16.90 -6.02 13.76
CA GLN A 341 16.83 -4.63 14.19
C GLN A 341 18.16 -4.13 14.78
N ALA A 342 18.89 -4.96 15.53
CA ALA A 342 20.21 -4.62 16.04
C ALA A 342 21.24 -4.38 14.91
N ARG A 343 21.18 -5.18 13.84
CA ARG A 343 22.04 -4.98 12.65
C ARG A 343 21.67 -3.71 11.89
N ILE A 344 20.37 -3.44 11.72
CA ILE A 344 19.89 -2.18 11.11
C ILE A 344 20.36 -0.98 11.92
N GLN A 345 20.27 -1.04 13.25
CA GLN A 345 20.79 0.02 14.15
C GLN A 345 22.29 0.23 13.97
N THR A 346 23.07 -0.86 13.88
CA THR A 346 24.52 -0.77 13.66
C THR A 346 24.85 -0.08 12.34
N ILE A 347 24.15 -0.44 11.25
CA ILE A 347 24.29 0.22 9.95
C ILE A 347 23.88 1.69 10.04
N TRP A 348 22.73 1.96 10.67
CA TRP A 348 22.19 3.32 10.83
C TRP A 348 23.21 4.23 11.50
N ASP A 349 23.80 3.80 12.61
CA ASP A 349 24.77 4.61 13.37
C ASP A 349 26.06 4.83 12.57
N ALA A 350 26.57 3.81 11.88
CA ALA A 350 27.85 3.85 11.18
C ALA A 350 27.80 4.55 9.80
N THR A 351 26.64 4.63 9.15
CA THR A 351 26.56 5.13 7.75
C THR A 351 26.95 6.61 7.64
N THR A 352 27.91 6.94 6.78
CA THR A 352 28.24 8.32 6.37
C THR A 352 27.97 8.46 4.87
N THR A 353 28.08 9.66 4.33
CA THR A 353 27.91 9.91 2.88
C THR A 353 28.84 9.03 2.04
N GLU A 354 30.06 8.78 2.51
CA GLU A 354 31.09 8.01 1.82
C GLU A 354 30.83 6.49 1.89
N THR A 355 30.06 6.03 2.88
CA THR A 355 29.84 4.60 3.14
C THR A 355 28.42 4.12 2.81
N ILE A 356 27.58 4.96 2.20
CA ILE A 356 26.19 4.62 1.82
C ILE A 356 26.14 3.29 1.04
N ASP A 357 26.92 3.19 -0.04
CA ASP A 357 26.86 2.04 -0.96
C ASP A 357 27.55 0.79 -0.38
N GLU A 358 28.38 0.94 0.64
CA GLU A 358 29.05 -0.18 1.33
C GLU A 358 28.17 -0.77 2.43
N LEU A 359 27.59 0.09 3.27
CA LEU A 359 26.87 -0.32 4.47
C LEU A 359 25.37 -0.53 4.25
N THR A 360 24.81 -0.01 3.16
CA THR A 360 23.38 -0.12 2.85
C THR A 360 23.16 -0.68 1.44
N ASP A 361 21.94 -1.13 1.15
CA ASP A 361 21.51 -1.47 -0.21
C ASP A 361 20.74 -0.29 -0.85
N TYR A 362 21.38 0.88 -0.90
CA TYR A 362 20.79 2.06 -1.55
C TYR A 362 20.56 1.85 -3.06
N PHE A 363 21.41 1.06 -3.72
CA PHE A 363 21.19 0.71 -5.11
C PHE A 363 19.88 -0.05 -5.31
N GLY A 364 19.62 -1.08 -4.48
CA GLY A 364 18.35 -1.80 -4.48
C GLY A 364 17.16 -0.91 -4.16
N TYR A 365 17.27 -0.04 -3.14
CA TYR A 365 16.24 0.95 -2.82
C TYR A 365 15.90 1.84 -4.03
N ASN A 366 16.91 2.42 -4.68
CA ASN A 366 16.70 3.31 -5.82
C ASN A 366 16.12 2.55 -7.03
N ASN A 367 16.56 1.32 -7.26
CA ASN A 367 16.00 0.48 -8.31
C ASN A 367 14.51 0.17 -8.06
N GLU A 368 14.13 -0.18 -6.83
CA GLU A 368 12.72 -0.40 -6.47
C GLU A 368 11.90 0.89 -6.61
N PHE A 369 12.44 2.04 -6.21
CA PHE A 369 11.80 3.33 -6.41
C PHE A 369 11.51 3.61 -7.90
N LEU A 370 12.48 3.35 -8.79
CA LEU A 370 12.31 3.50 -10.25
C LEU A 370 11.23 2.55 -10.79
N ARG A 371 11.22 1.31 -10.31
CA ARG A 371 10.25 0.28 -10.72
C ARG A 371 8.82 0.64 -10.37
N LEU A 372 8.58 1.42 -9.30
CA LEU A 372 7.24 1.96 -8.99
C LEU A 372 6.63 2.75 -10.16
N PHE A 373 7.46 3.36 -11.00
CA PHE A 373 7.05 4.17 -12.13
C PHE A 373 7.34 3.49 -13.48
N GLY A 374 7.65 2.19 -13.48
CA GLY A 374 7.89 1.42 -14.69
C GLY A 374 9.30 1.59 -15.27
N PHE A 375 10.28 2.07 -14.51
CA PHE A 375 11.67 2.22 -14.99
C PHE A 375 12.58 1.14 -14.39
N GLY A 376 13.68 0.82 -15.07
CA GLY A 376 14.70 -0.13 -14.57
C GLY A 376 14.37 -1.62 -14.79
N PHE A 377 13.51 -1.94 -15.75
CA PHE A 377 13.24 -3.32 -16.17
C PHE A 377 14.10 -3.70 -17.38
N GLU A 378 14.92 -4.74 -17.27
CA GLU A 378 15.78 -5.22 -18.36
C GLU A 378 14.99 -5.71 -19.58
N SER A 379 13.74 -6.13 -19.38
CA SER A 379 12.83 -6.61 -20.42
C SER A 379 12.19 -5.49 -21.25
N VAL A 380 12.46 -4.22 -20.94
CA VAL A 380 11.80 -3.05 -21.55
C VAL A 380 12.81 -2.21 -22.33
N ASP A 381 12.53 -1.99 -23.61
CA ASP A 381 13.24 -1.02 -24.43
C ASP A 381 12.73 0.40 -24.12
N TYR A 382 13.54 1.18 -23.39
CA TYR A 382 13.22 2.56 -22.98
C TYR A 382 13.52 3.61 -24.06
N ASP A 383 14.17 3.23 -25.16
CA ASP A 383 14.40 4.11 -26.30
C ASP A 383 13.27 4.01 -27.34
N ALA A 384 12.39 3.03 -27.21
CA ALA A 384 11.22 2.86 -28.06
C ALA A 384 10.16 3.97 -27.83
N ASP A 385 9.51 4.36 -28.92
CA ASP A 385 8.30 5.18 -28.85
C ASP A 385 7.14 4.35 -28.29
N VAL A 386 6.53 4.87 -27.22
CA VAL A 386 5.35 4.27 -26.59
C VAL A 386 4.17 5.24 -26.59
N ASP A 387 2.96 4.70 -26.72
CA ASP A 387 1.73 5.48 -26.59
C ASP A 387 1.40 5.69 -25.09
N PRO A 388 1.35 6.94 -24.58
CA PRO A 388 0.94 7.19 -23.21
C PRO A 388 -0.56 6.95 -22.99
N VAL A 389 -1.38 6.91 -24.03
CA VAL A 389 -2.83 6.68 -23.93
C VAL A 389 -3.08 5.17 -23.84
N VAL A 390 -3.35 4.71 -22.62
CA VAL A 390 -3.66 3.30 -22.34
C VAL A 390 -5.05 3.23 -21.74
N GLU A 391 -5.97 2.55 -22.42
CA GLU A 391 -7.33 2.35 -21.92
C GLU A 391 -7.39 1.26 -20.85
N ILE A 392 -8.34 1.40 -19.92
CA ILE A 392 -8.71 0.37 -18.96
C ILE A 392 -10.08 -0.15 -19.36
N ASN A 393 -10.16 -1.42 -19.74
CA ASN A 393 -11.43 -2.09 -20.00
C ASN A 393 -12.25 -2.22 -18.71
N HIS A 394 -13.57 -2.31 -18.85
CA HIS A 394 -14.50 -2.58 -17.75
C HIS A 394 -14.41 -1.60 -16.57
N MET A 395 -14.08 -0.35 -16.85
CA MET A 395 -14.36 0.77 -15.95
C MET A 395 -15.88 0.87 -15.73
N VAL A 396 -16.30 0.97 -14.47
CA VAL A 396 -17.69 1.23 -14.10
C VAL A 396 -17.85 2.70 -13.83
#